data_AF-A0A078GT38-F1
#
_entry.id   AF-A0A078GT38-F1
#
_cell.length_a   1.000
_cell.length_b   1.000
_cell.length_c   1.000
_cell.angle_alpha   90.00
_cell.angle_beta   90.00
_cell.angle_gamma   90.00
#
_symmetry.space_group_name_H-M   'P 1'
#
loop_
_entity.id
_entity.type
_entity.pdbx_description
1 polymer ?
#
loop_
_entity_poly.entity_id
_entity_poly.type
_entity_poly.pdbx_seq_one_letter_code
_entity_poly.pdbx_strand_id
1 'polypeptide(L)' 'MSAAEAVEAWVNQKSDYDYNSNTCADPLTNCLSYTQVVWRNSVKLGCAKVSCINDGGTYITCNYDPPGNIVGQWPY' A
#
# COMPACT_ATOMS: atom_id res chain seq x y z
N MET A 1 -13.89 -8.99 -4.12
CA MET A 1 -12.76 -8.33 -3.44
C MET A 1 -13.05 -8.24 -1.94
N SER A 2 -12.30 -9.00 -1.17
CA SER A 2 -12.21 -8.95 0.28
C SER A 2 -11.07 -8.02 0.72
N ALA A 3 -11.04 -7.68 2.00
CA ALA A 3 -9.94 -6.89 2.56
C ALA A 3 -8.59 -7.63 2.46
N ALA A 4 -8.60 -8.95 2.63
CA ALA A 4 -7.39 -9.76 2.52
C ALA A 4 -6.84 -9.75 1.09
N GLU A 5 -7.70 -9.94 0.08
CA GLU A 5 -7.29 -9.89 -1.34
C GLU A 5 -6.72 -8.51 -1.72
N ALA A 6 -7.27 -7.42 -1.18
CA ALA A 6 -6.74 -6.07 -1.42
C ALA A 6 -5.35 -5.87 -0.80
N VAL A 7 -5.16 -6.28 0.45
CA VAL A 7 -3.85 -6.18 1.12
C VAL A 7 -2.83 -7.09 0.45
N GLU A 8 -3.22 -8.29 0.03
CA GLU A 8 -2.37 -9.21 -0.72
C GLU A 8 -1.91 -8.59 -2.05
N ALA A 9 -2.83 -7.95 -2.79
CA ALA A 9 -2.48 -7.22 -4.01
C ALA A 9 -1.47 -6.09 -3.75
N TRP A 10 -1.63 -5.34 -2.65
CA TRP A 10 -0.65 -4.31 -2.26
C TRP A 10 0.70 -4.91 -1.89
N VAL A 11 0.73 -6.02 -1.15
CA VAL A 11 1.97 -6.71 -0.75
C VAL A 11 2.69 -7.32 -1.96
N ASN A 12 1.96 -7.80 -2.96
CA ASN A 12 2.53 -8.39 -4.17
C ASN A 12 3.35 -7.40 -5.00
N GLN A 13 3.13 -6.08 -4.85
CA GLN A 13 4.00 -5.07 -5.45
C GLN A 13 5.44 -5.10 -4.92
N LYS A 14 5.75 -5.92 -3.91
CA LYS A 14 7.11 -6.23 -3.47
C LYS A 14 8.01 -6.66 -4.63
N SER A 15 7.48 -7.36 -5.64
CA SER A 15 8.26 -7.76 -6.82
C SER A 15 8.84 -6.57 -7.59
N ASP A 16 8.21 -5.41 -7.46
CA ASP A 16 8.56 -4.18 -8.17
C ASP A 16 9.40 -3.23 -7.31
N TYR A 17 9.78 -3.62 -6.09
CA TYR A 17 10.59 -2.81 -5.17
C TYR A 17 12.00 -3.36 -5.04
N ASP A 18 13.01 -2.54 -5.33
CA ASP A 18 14.39 -2.81 -5.00
C ASP A 18 14.80 -2.08 -3.72
N TYR A 19 15.02 -2.86 -2.66
CA TYR A 19 15.44 -2.35 -1.36
C TYR A 19 16.84 -1.72 -1.37
N ASN A 20 17.76 -2.22 -2.22
CA ASN A 20 19.14 -1.72 -2.23
C ASN A 20 19.22 -0.29 -2.76
N SER A 21 18.42 0.01 -3.78
CA SER A 21 18.34 1.35 -4.38
C SER A 21 17.22 2.21 -3.79
N ASN A 22 16.31 1.62 -3.01
CA ASN A 22 15.08 2.25 -2.51
C ASN A 22 14.22 2.83 -3.65
N THR A 23 14.10 2.08 -4.74
CA THR A 23 13.32 2.50 -5.91
C THR A 23 12.28 1.46 -6.30
N CYS A 24 11.21 1.94 -6.91
CA CYS A 24 10.23 1.11 -7.58
C CYS A 24 10.60 0.99 -9.07
N ALA A 25 10.29 -0.16 -9.67
CA ALA A 25 10.53 -0.42 -11.10
C ALA A 25 9.82 0.60 -12.02
N ASP A 26 8.63 1.05 -11.62
CA ASP A 26 7.99 2.25 -12.14
C ASP A 26 7.88 3.29 -11.01
N PRO A 27 8.55 4.44 -11.12
CA PRO A 27 8.60 5.46 -10.07
C PRO A 27 7.26 6.14 -9.78
N LEU A 28 6.23 5.96 -10.61
CA LEU A 28 4.93 6.62 -10.46
C LEU A 28 3.80 5.71 -9.98
N THR A 29 3.91 4.39 -10.13
CA THR A 29 2.75 3.50 -9.94
C THR A 29 3.02 2.19 -9.25
N ASN A 30 4.21 1.60 -9.40
CA ASN A 30 4.48 0.28 -8.85
C ASN A 30 5.10 0.42 -7.45
N CYS A 31 4.80 -0.50 -6.54
CA CYS A 31 5.41 -0.60 -5.20
C CYS A 31 5.00 0.40 -4.10
N LEU A 32 4.36 1.54 -4.38
CA LEU A 32 3.97 2.52 -3.34
C LEU A 32 2.97 1.96 -2.30
N SER A 33 2.09 1.05 -2.70
CA SER A 33 1.17 0.43 -1.73
C SER A 33 1.92 -0.57 -0.86
N TYR A 34 2.86 -1.33 -1.44
CA TYR A 34 3.73 -2.23 -0.69
C TYR A 34 4.52 -1.46 0.38
N THR A 35 5.24 -0.41 0.00
CA THR A 35 6.09 0.36 0.92
C THR A 35 5.29 0.97 2.07
N GLN A 36 4.04 1.39 1.83
CA GLN A 36 3.16 1.86 2.91
C GLN A 36 2.72 0.73 3.85
N VAL A 37 2.35 -0.44 3.32
CA VAL A 37 1.92 -1.60 4.14
C VAL A 37 3.03 -2.03 5.12
N VAL A 38 4.27 -2.00 4.67
CA VAL A 38 5.44 -2.44 5.46
C VAL A 38 6.18 -1.29 6.17
N TRP A 39 5.57 -0.09 6.22
CA TRP A 39 6.23 1.09 6.77
C TRP A 39 6.39 1.01 8.29
N ARG A 40 7.64 0.86 8.75
CA ARG A 40 8.02 0.66 10.15
C ARG A 40 7.48 1.72 11.11
N ASN A 41 7.41 2.97 10.67
CA ASN A 41 6.98 4.07 11.52
C ASN A 41 5.45 4.21 11.59
N SER A 42 4.68 3.49 10.77
CA SER A 42 3.21 3.49 10.82
C SER A 42 2.72 2.57 11.93
N VAL A 43 2.37 3.13 13.09
CA VAL A 43 2.00 2.34 14.28
C VAL A 43 0.50 2.24 14.51
N LYS A 44 -0.30 3.02 13.79
CA LYS A 44 -1.76 2.94 13.77
C LYS A 44 -2.25 2.65 12.37
N LEU A 45 -3.32 1.87 12.29
CA LEU A 45 -3.96 1.45 11.05
C LEU A 45 -5.48 1.51 11.22
N GLY A 46 -6.17 2.07 10.22
CA GLY A 46 -7.63 2.01 10.12
C GLY A 46 -8.05 1.77 8.68
N CYS A 47 -8.92 0.78 8.45
CA CYS A 47 -9.37 0.41 7.11
C CYS A 47 -10.89 0.48 6.97
N ALA A 48 -11.34 0.70 5.74
CA ALA A 48 -12.75 0.70 5.37
C ALA A 48 -12.98 -0.09 4.09
N LYS A 49 -14.15 -0.72 3.99
CA LYS A 49 -14.65 -1.38 2.79
C LYS A 49 -16.03 -0.85 2.47
N VAL A 50 -16.25 -0.45 1.23
CA VAL A 50 -17.52 0.07 0.73
C VAL A 50 -17.90 -0.68 -0.55
N SER A 51 -19.15 -1.11 -0.64
CA SER A 51 -19.73 -1.58 -1.90
C SER A 51 -20.28 -0.38 -2.67
N CYS A 52 -19.79 -0.16 -3.88
CA CYS A 52 -20.23 0.95 -4.72
C CYS A 52 -21.58 0.63 -5.40
N ILE A 53 -22.39 1.66 -5.66
CA ILE A 53 -23.68 1.53 -6.36
C ILE A 53 -23.47 1.23 -7.86
N ASN A 54 -24.54 0.80 -8.55
CA ASN A 54 -24.56 0.57 -10.00
C ASN A 54 -23.43 -0.34 -10.51
N ASP A 55 -23.19 -1.46 -9.82
CA ASP A 55 -22.11 -2.42 -10.13
C ASP A 55 -20.69 -1.81 -10.14
N GLY A 56 -20.48 -0.70 -9.43
CA GLY A 56 -19.18 -0.02 -9.32
C GLY A 56 -18.10 -0.77 -8.52
N GLY A 57 -18.34 -2.03 -8.18
CA GLY A 57 -17.39 -2.89 -7.47
C GLY A 57 -17.26 -2.61 -5.97
N THR A 58 -16.10 -2.94 -5.41
CA THR A 58 -15.79 -2.78 -3.99
C THR A 58 -14.60 -1.85 -3.84
N TYR A 59 -14.75 -0.79 -3.05
CA TYR A 59 -13.68 0.11 -2.69
C TYR A 59 -13.12 -0.26 -1.31
N ILE A 60 -11.80 -0.39 -1.22
CA ILE A 60 -11.08 -0.73 0.00
C ILE A 60 -9.96 0.27 0.20
N THR A 61 -9.88 0.84 1.40
CA THR A 61 -8.84 1.81 1.75
C THR A 61 -8.34 1.56 3.17
N CYS A 62 -7.09 1.92 3.42
CA CYS A 62 -6.44 1.88 4.73
C CYS A 62 -5.66 3.17 4.94
N ASN A 63 -5.77 3.74 6.14
CA ASN A 63 -5.01 4.91 6.59
C ASN A 63 -4.01 4.48 7.66
N TYR A 64 -2.83 5.09 7.61
CA TYR A 64 -1.67 4.78 8.44
C TYR A 64 -1.22 6.06 9.17
N ASP A 65 -0.85 5.93 10.45
CA ASP A 65 -0.33 7.04 11.26
C ASP A 65 0.84 6.59 12.15
N PRO A 66 1.97 7.33 12.17
CA PRO A 66 2.42 8.35 11.21
C PRO A 66 2.38 7.88 9.74
N PRO A 67 2.28 8.79 8.76
CA PRO A 67 2.22 8.42 7.34
C PRO A 67 3.54 7.81 6.86
N GLY A 68 3.43 6.90 5.88
CA GLY A 68 4.56 6.29 5.19
C GLY A 68 4.93 6.99 3.89
N ASN A 69 5.74 6.31 3.08
CA ASN A 69 6.18 6.76 1.75
C ASN A 69 6.84 8.15 1.76
N ILE A 70 7.60 8.44 2.81
CA ILE A 70 8.38 9.68 2.90
C ILE A 70 9.58 9.58 1.97
N VAL A 71 9.71 10.55 1.05
CA VAL A 71 10.81 10.61 0.08
C VAL A 71 12.16 10.57 0.80
N GLY A 72 13.03 9.64 0.39
CA GLY A 72 14.37 9.45 0.96
C GLY A 72 14.40 8.64 2.26
N GLN A 73 13.27 8.11 2.73
CA GLN A 73 13.23 7.17 3.86
C GLN A 73 12.99 5.74 3.36
N TRP A 74 13.52 4.77 4.11
CA TRP A 74 13.30 3.36 3.86
C TRP A 74 12.08 2.88 4.63
N PRO A 75 11.30 1.95 4.05
CA PRO A 75 10.10 1.47 4.70
C PRO A 75 10.40 0.58 5.92
N TYR A 76 11.57 -0.06 6.06
CA TYR A 76 11.92 -0.90 7.23
C TYR A 76 13.41 -0.94 7.56
#